data_AF-A0A971B2P1-F1
#
_entry.id   AF-A0A971B2P1-F1
#
_cell.length_a   1.000
_cell.length_b   1.000
_cell.length_c   1.000
_cell.angle_alpha   90.00
_cell.angle_beta   90.00
_cell.angle_gamma   90.00
#
_symmetry.space_group_name_H-M   'P 1'
#
loop_
_entity.id
_entity.type
_entity.pdbx_description
1 polymer ?
#
loop_
_entity_poly.entity_id
_entity_poly.type
_entity_poly.pdbx_seq_one_letter_code
_entity_poly.pdbx_strand_id
1 'polypeptide(L)'
;MHWEAYEGGKMIGQVGSEAGTIIRDDEHDHGARITLERDAGFAPYAITCGIYGWMMHTRWFSAEEDAERAFEAMKLALDAILHRIPCADDPKFKERIKHVSDAIAQFVDQFP
;
A
#
# COMPACT_ATOMS: atom_id res chain seq x y z
N MET A 1 -8.97 11.70 2.14
CA MET A 1 -7.91 11.20 1.23
C MET A 1 -6.76 12.17 1.27
N HIS A 2 -5.75 11.88 2.10
CA HIS A 2 -4.52 12.65 2.19
C HIS A 2 -3.37 11.75 1.72
N TRP A 3 -3.39 11.43 0.43
CA TRP A 3 -2.27 10.76 -0.24
C TRP A 3 -1.40 11.84 -0.88
N GLU A 4 -0.11 11.77 -0.63
CA GLU A 4 0.89 12.71 -1.13
C GLU A 4 2.04 11.95 -1.76
N ALA A 5 2.81 12.60 -2.63
CA ALA A 5 4.02 11.98 -3.16
C ALA A 5 5.03 11.75 -2.03
N TYR A 6 5.48 10.50 -1.85
CA TYR A 6 6.42 10.14 -0.79
C TYR A 6 7.74 10.93 -0.94
N GLU A 7 8.21 11.51 0.15
CA GLU A 7 9.35 12.43 0.19
C GLU A 7 9.31 13.57 -0.85
N GLY A 8 8.10 14.02 -1.23
CA GLY A 8 7.91 15.03 -2.26
C GLY A 8 8.26 14.54 -3.67
N GLY A 9 8.16 13.23 -3.91
CA GLY A 9 8.41 12.60 -5.21
C GLY A 9 9.88 12.32 -5.52
N LYS A 10 10.79 12.46 -4.53
CA LYS A 10 12.22 12.21 -4.72
C LYS A 10 12.56 10.77 -5.11
N MET A 11 11.67 9.83 -4.80
CA MET A 11 11.87 8.41 -5.09
C MET A 11 11.56 8.05 -6.55
N ILE A 12 10.83 8.90 -7.29
CA ILE A 12 10.50 8.63 -8.68
C ILE A 12 11.78 8.52 -9.52
N GLY A 13 11.88 7.46 -10.31
CA GLY A 13 13.05 7.13 -11.12
C GLY A 13 14.18 6.41 -10.37
N GLN A 14 14.07 6.22 -9.05
CA GLN A 14 15.00 5.40 -8.29
C GLN A 14 14.62 3.91 -8.37
N VAL A 15 15.53 3.05 -7.91
CA VAL A 15 15.28 1.61 -7.79
C VAL A 15 14.43 1.34 -6.55
N GLY A 16 13.33 0.62 -6.71
CA GLY A 16 12.43 0.23 -5.62
C GLY A 16 12.78 -1.10 -4.97
N SER A 17 11.88 -1.61 -4.13
CA SER A 17 12.13 -2.83 -3.34
C SER A 17 12.15 -4.08 -4.20
N GLU A 18 11.40 -4.07 -5.30
CA GLU A 18 11.31 -5.19 -6.25
C GLU A 18 12.30 -5.06 -7.41
N ALA A 19 13.35 -4.25 -7.22
CA ALA A 19 14.43 -3.96 -8.15
C ALA A 19 14.00 -3.29 -9.47
N GLY A 20 12.78 -2.78 -9.55
CA GLY A 20 12.28 -2.02 -10.69
C GLY A 20 12.51 -0.52 -10.53
N THR A 21 12.18 0.26 -11.56
CA THR A 21 12.18 1.72 -11.51
C THR A 21 10.86 2.22 -10.94
N ILE A 22 10.91 3.01 -9.87
CA ILE A 22 9.74 3.62 -9.25
C ILE A 22 9.11 4.62 -10.23
N ILE A 23 7.85 4.39 -10.61
CA ILE A 23 7.06 5.29 -11.47
C ILE A 23 5.93 6.00 -10.71
N ARG A 24 5.48 5.45 -9.58
CA ARG A 24 4.59 6.12 -8.62
C ARG A 24 4.97 5.74 -7.20
N ASP A 25 4.87 6.70 -6.28
CA ASP A 25 5.20 6.48 -4.89
C ASP A 25 4.44 7.48 -4.01
N ASP A 26 3.40 6.99 -3.34
CA ASP A 26 2.49 7.81 -2.54
C ASP A 26 2.49 7.35 -1.08
N GLU A 27 2.42 8.30 -0.15
CA GLU A 27 2.26 8.07 1.28
C GLU A 27 0.98 8.74 1.79
N HIS A 28 0.36 8.09 2.78
CA HIS A 28 -0.80 8.57 3.50
C HIS A 28 -0.37 9.11 4.86
N ASP A 29 -0.89 10.26 5.26
CA ASP A 29 -0.62 10.91 6.56
C ASP A 29 -0.88 10.03 7.81
N HIS A 30 -1.71 8.99 7.68
CA HIS A 30 -2.00 8.01 8.73
C HIS A 30 -1.06 6.79 8.72
N GLY A 31 0.03 6.83 7.94
CA GLY A 31 1.11 5.84 8.00
C GLY A 31 0.94 4.64 7.08
N ALA A 32 0.58 4.89 5.81
CA ALA A 32 0.67 3.88 4.75
C ALA A 32 1.47 4.41 3.57
N ARG A 33 2.16 3.52 2.85
CA ARG A 33 2.88 3.85 1.62
C ARG A 33 2.54 2.82 0.54
N ILE A 34 2.48 3.27 -0.71
CA ILE A 34 2.27 2.44 -1.88
C ILE A 34 3.16 2.91 -3.01
N THR A 35 3.86 1.96 -3.64
CA THR A 35 4.88 2.20 -4.65
C THR A 35 4.58 1.31 -5.85
N LEU A 36 4.56 1.89 -7.05
CA LEU A 36 4.46 1.17 -8.33
C LEU A 36 5.83 1.24 -9.01
N GLU A 37 6.38 0.08 -9.31
CA GLU A 37 7.62 -0.11 -10.02
C GLU A 37 7.36 -0.68 -11.43
N ARG A 38 8.12 -0.20 -12.42
CA ARG A 38 8.24 -0.77 -13.77
C ARG A 38 9.54 -1.55 -13.90
N ASP A 39 9.56 -2.56 -14.75
CA ASP A 39 10.71 -3.44 -14.99
C ASP A 39 11.19 -4.12 -13.69
N ALA A 40 10.23 -4.51 -12.86
CA ALA A 40 10.53 -5.22 -11.61
C ALA A 40 11.10 -6.62 -11.89
N GLY A 41 11.89 -7.15 -10.96
CA GLY A 41 12.72 -8.33 -11.22
C GLY A 41 11.93 -9.59 -11.63
N PHE A 42 10.72 -9.79 -11.09
CA PHE A 42 9.91 -10.98 -11.33
C PHE A 42 8.78 -10.78 -12.36
N ALA A 43 8.33 -9.53 -12.56
CA ALA A 43 7.26 -9.19 -13.49
C ALA A 43 7.43 -7.77 -14.04
N PRO A 44 6.83 -7.43 -15.20
CA PRO A 44 6.95 -6.10 -15.79
C PRO A 44 6.57 -4.95 -14.86
N TYR A 45 5.62 -5.16 -13.95
CA TYR A 45 5.22 -4.18 -12.94
C TYR A 45 5.02 -4.84 -11.58
N ALA A 46 5.37 -4.10 -10.53
CA ALA A 46 5.13 -4.51 -9.15
C ALA A 46 4.51 -3.36 -8.35
N ILE A 47 3.51 -3.66 -7.53
CA ILE A 47 2.98 -2.72 -6.54
C ILE A 47 3.35 -3.25 -5.17
N THR A 48 4.19 -2.52 -4.44
CA THR A 48 4.48 -2.80 -3.03
C THR A 48 3.76 -1.77 -2.18
N CYS A 49 3.01 -2.22 -1.18
CA CYS A 49 2.34 -1.34 -0.23
C CYS A 49 2.50 -1.85 1.20
N GLY A 50 2.26 -0.96 2.15
CA GLY A 50 2.23 -1.33 3.56
C GLY A 50 1.55 -0.30 4.42
N ILE A 51 1.11 -0.75 5.59
CA ILE A 51 0.70 0.09 6.71
C ILE A 51 1.78 -0.08 7.78
N TYR A 52 2.40 1.02 8.19
CA TYR A 52 3.58 0.98 9.06
C TYR A 52 3.28 0.27 10.39
N GLY A 53 4.06 -0.78 10.68
CA GLY A 53 3.89 -1.61 11.87
C GLY A 53 2.78 -2.67 11.78
N TRP A 54 2.05 -2.76 10.67
CA TRP A 54 0.92 -3.67 10.51
C TRP A 54 1.10 -4.71 9.41
N MET A 55 1.43 -4.27 8.20
CA MET A 55 1.52 -5.18 7.06
C MET A 55 2.38 -4.61 5.94
N MET A 56 2.89 -5.51 5.12
CA MET A 56 3.52 -5.24 3.83
C MET A 56 3.02 -6.28 2.83
N HIS A 57 2.71 -5.85 1.63
CA HIS A 57 2.10 -6.68 0.61
C HIS A 57 2.52 -6.22 -0.79
N THR A 58 2.84 -7.18 -1.65
CA THR A 58 3.35 -6.95 -3.01
C THR A 58 2.52 -7.71 -4.02
N ARG A 59 2.16 -7.03 -5.12
CA ARG A 59 1.46 -7.61 -6.27
C ARG A 59 2.22 -7.42 -7.55
N TRP A 60 1.99 -8.34 -8.49
CA TRP A 60 2.71 -8.41 -9.75
C TRP A 60 1.75 -8.31 -10.93
N PHE A 61 2.14 -7.56 -11.96
CA PHE A 61 1.32 -7.33 -13.14
C PHE A 61 2.15 -7.43 -14.41
N SER A 62 1.53 -7.89 -15.49
CA SER A 62 2.13 -7.96 -16.82
C SER A 62 1.84 -6.73 -17.69
N ALA A 63 0.85 -5.92 -17.32
CA ALA A 63 0.41 -4.75 -18.07
C ALA A 63 0.32 -3.50 -17.16
N GLU A 64 0.78 -2.37 -17.68
CA GLU A 64 0.79 -1.09 -16.96
C GLU A 64 -0.61 -0.64 -16.58
N GLU A 65 -1.56 -0.75 -17.51
CA GLU A 65 -2.94 -0.31 -17.32
C GLU A 65 -3.67 -1.10 -16.22
N ASP A 66 -3.32 -2.36 -16.02
CA ASP A 66 -3.84 -3.18 -14.92
C ASP A 66 -3.19 -2.77 -13.60
N ALA A 67 -1.88 -2.52 -13.60
CA ALA A 67 -1.15 -2.05 -12.43
C ALA A 67 -1.66 -0.68 -11.95
N GLU A 68 -1.82 0.30 -12.86
CA GLU A 68 -2.34 1.63 -12.53
C GLU A 68 -3.76 1.57 -11.94
N ARG A 69 -4.65 0.74 -12.52
CA ARG A 69 -6.00 0.53 -11.96
C ARG A 69 -5.94 -0.12 -10.58
N ALA A 70 -5.07 -1.11 -10.39
CA ALA A 70 -4.89 -1.75 -9.10
C ALA A 70 -4.30 -0.79 -8.06
N PHE A 71 -3.38 0.08 -8.44
CA PHE A 71 -2.77 1.07 -7.57
C PHE A 71 -3.82 1.99 -6.93
N GLU A 72 -4.72 2.55 -7.74
CA GLU A 72 -5.83 3.38 -7.22
C GLU A 72 -6.81 2.58 -6.37
N ALA A 73 -7.16 1.36 -6.78
CA ALA A 73 -8.06 0.49 -6.00
C ALA A 73 -7.45 0.12 -4.64
N MET A 74 -6.15 -0.18 -4.59
CA MET A 74 -5.42 -0.50 -3.37
C MET A 74 -5.31 0.72 -2.45
N LYS A 75 -5.09 1.93 -2.98
CA LYS A 75 -5.12 3.18 -2.18
C LYS A 75 -6.43 3.37 -1.44
N LEU A 76 -7.56 3.16 -2.12
CA LEU A 76 -8.88 3.25 -1.50
C LEU A 76 -9.10 2.19 -0.42
N ALA A 77 -8.62 0.97 -0.64
CA ALA A 77 -8.74 -0.10 0.33
C ALA A 77 -7.82 0.09 1.55
N LEU A 78 -6.61 0.61 1.34
CA LEU A 78 -5.68 1.01 2.41
C LEU A 78 -6.28 2.13 3.26
N ASP A 79 -6.83 3.18 2.64
CA ASP A 79 -7.54 4.27 3.33
C ASP A 79 -8.66 3.72 4.23
N ALA A 80 -9.44 2.75 3.74
CA ALA A 80 -10.49 2.10 4.53
C ALA A 80 -9.95 1.30 5.74
N ILE A 81 -8.76 0.70 5.65
CA ILE A 81 -8.11 0.02 6.78
C ILE A 81 -7.60 1.06 7.79
N LEU A 82 -6.94 2.12 7.33
CA LEU A 82 -6.38 3.16 8.19
C LEU A 82 -7.44 3.78 9.10
N HIS A 83 -8.64 4.04 8.58
CA HIS A 83 -9.78 4.56 9.37
C HIS A 83 -10.31 3.60 10.45
N ARG A 84 -9.88 2.32 10.46
CA ARG A 84 -10.26 1.32 11.46
C ARG A 84 -9.22 1.15 12.56
N ILE A 85 -8.01 1.68 12.37
CA ILE A 85 -6.92 1.53 13.33
C ILE A 85 -7.24 2.37 14.58
N PRO A 86 -7.39 1.75 15.76
CA PRO A 86 -7.67 2.49 16.98
C PRO A 86 -6.45 3.28 17.46
N CYS A 87 -6.67 4.47 18.01
CA CYS A 87 -5.64 5.17 18.78
C CYS A 87 -5.23 4.33 20.00
N ALA A 88 -3.98 4.46 20.44
CA ALA A 88 -3.45 3.69 21.58
C ALA A 88 -4.26 3.88 22.88
N ASP A 89 -4.90 5.04 23.04
CA ASP A 89 -5.72 5.39 24.21
C ASP A 89 -7.18 4.90 24.11
N ASP A 90 -7.55 4.13 23.07
CA ASP A 90 -8.92 3.62 22.93
C ASP A 90 -9.22 2.55 24.00
N PRO A 91 -10.25 2.73 24.85
CA PRO A 91 -10.59 1.76 25.91
C PRO A 91 -11.00 0.38 25.37
N LYS A 92 -11.31 0.27 24.07
CA LYS A 92 -11.62 -0.97 23.35
C LYS A 92 -10.50 -1.39 22.39
N PHE A 93 -9.27 -0.89 22.58
CA PHE A 93 -8.13 -1.15 21.70
C PHE A 93 -7.99 -2.63 21.31
N LYS A 94 -8.06 -3.55 22.27
CA LYS A 94 -7.93 -5.01 22.02
C LYS A 94 -9.03 -5.60 21.13
N GLU A 95 -10.27 -5.12 21.24
CA GLU A 95 -11.37 -5.58 20.39
C GLU A 95 -11.20 -5.02 18.97
N ARG A 96 -10.90 -3.73 18.87
CA ARG A 96 -10.69 -3.03 17.60
C ARG A 96 -9.48 -3.55 16.82
N ILE A 97 -8.41 -3.97 17.51
CA ILE A 97 -7.21 -4.54 16.87
C ILE A 97 -7.56 -5.79 16.04
N LYS A 98 -8.49 -6.61 16.52
CA LYS A 98 -8.93 -7.82 15.82
C LYS A 98 -9.62 -7.47 14.51
N HIS A 99 -10.48 -6.45 14.54
CA HIS A 99 -11.15 -5.95 13.33
C HIS A 99 -10.17 -5.37 12.30
N VAL A 100 -9.04 -4.81 12.74
CA VAL A 100 -7.97 -4.38 11.82
C VAL A 100 -7.30 -5.58 11.16
N SER A 101 -6.97 -6.63 11.92
CA SER A 101 -6.40 -7.86 11.35
C SER A 101 -7.33 -8.51 10.33
N ASP A 102 -8.63 -8.58 10.61
CA ASP A 102 -9.63 -9.12 9.68
C ASP A 102 -9.71 -8.26 8.40
N ALA A 103 -9.62 -6.94 8.53
CA ALA A 103 -9.60 -6.02 7.39
C ALA A 103 -8.34 -6.17 6.53
N ILE A 104 -7.17 -6.40 7.14
CA ILE A 104 -5.92 -6.68 6.43
C ILE A 104 -6.01 -8.01 5.69
N ALA A 105 -6.56 -9.06 6.31
CA ALA A 105 -6.76 -10.34 5.66
C ALA A 105 -7.66 -10.21 4.41
N GLN A 106 -8.77 -9.48 4.54
CA GLN A 106 -9.66 -9.19 3.41
C GLN A 106 -8.97 -8.40 2.30
N PHE A 107 -8.08 -7.46 2.65
CA PHE A 107 -7.28 -6.74 1.66
C PHE A 107 -6.37 -7.67 0.88
N VAL A 108 -5.65 -8.57 1.56
CA VAL A 108 -4.78 -9.57 0.91
C VAL A 108 -5.59 -10.53 0.05
N ASP A 109 -6.78 -10.95 0.49
CA ASP A 109 -7.65 -11.81 -0.31
C ASP A 109 -8.22 -11.10 -1.55
N GLN A 110 -8.53 -9.81 -1.42
CA GLN A 110 -9.01 -8.97 -2.53
C GLN A 110 -7.90 -8.68 -3.56
N PHE A 111 -6.66 -8.54 -3.06
CA PHE A 111 -5.49 -8.17 -3.82
C PHE A 111 -4.42 -9.26 -3.61
N PRO A 112 -4.53 -10.41 -4.30
CA PRO A 112 -3.57 -11.51 -4.15
C PRO A 112 -2.28 -11.30 -4.96
#